data_AF-A0A942SMF7-F1
#
_entry.id   AF-A0A942SMF7-F1
#
_cell.length_a   1.000
_cell.length_b   1.000
_cell.length_c   1.000
_cell.angle_alpha   90.00
_cell.angle_beta   90.00
_cell.angle_gamma   90.00
#
_symmetry.space_group_name_H-M   'P 1'
#
loop_
_entity.id
_entity.type
_entity.pdbx_description
1 polymer ?
#
loop_
_entity_poly.entity_id
_entity_poly.type
_entity_poly.pdbx_seq_one_letter_code
_entity_poly.pdbx_strand_id
1 'polypeptide(L)'
;MRTSFTVRASYTLQAKLYDHLNEFSQSHKILGRFSALPIALLDVACDNLEIPVNAIEQIAMAALNLVGTVFSLKSALAGKPANYNLKDALRCAEWGMGSVVCIPVKLALAPAKIIYQFFAILICPEKVQSCSSFNTFKSQ
;
A
#
# COMPACT_ATOMS: atom_id res chain seq x y z
N MET A 1 -6.70 -2.69 14.65
CA MET A 1 -6.63 -1.79 13.48
C MET A 1 -6.66 -2.67 12.24
N ARG A 2 -7.71 -2.61 11.41
CA ARG A 2 -7.70 -3.33 10.12
C ARG A 2 -6.74 -2.55 9.21
N THR A 3 -5.57 -3.12 8.93
CA THR A 3 -4.74 -2.69 7.81
C THR A 3 -5.61 -2.78 6.55
N SER A 4 -5.69 -1.68 5.80
CA SER A 4 -6.48 -1.60 4.57
C SER A 4 -6.15 -2.76 3.63
N PHE A 5 -7.15 -3.26 2.91
CA PHE A 5 -6.96 -4.33 1.93
C PHE A 5 -5.94 -3.93 0.86
N THR A 6 -5.96 -2.65 0.47
CA THR A 6 -5.05 -2.09 -0.54
C THR A 6 -3.60 -2.14 -0.09
N VAL A 7 -3.32 -1.76 1.16
CA VAL A 7 -1.98 -1.83 1.76
C VAL A 7 -1.45 -3.27 1.72
N ARG A 8 -2.29 -4.24 2.12
CA ARG A 8 -1.89 -5.66 2.06
C ARG A 8 -1.63 -6.15 0.64
N ALA A 9 -2.47 -5.74 -0.31
CA ALA A 9 -2.32 -6.11 -1.71
C ALA A 9 -1.02 -5.55 -2.29
N SER A 10 -0.72 -4.27 -2.04
CA SER A 10 0.53 -3.63 -2.46
C SER A 10 1.76 -4.35 -1.91
N TYR A 11 1.81 -4.60 -0.60
CA TYR A 11 2.91 -5.34 0.01
C TYR A 11 3.08 -6.75 -0.55
N THR A 12 1.98 -7.46 -0.79
CA THR A 12 2.02 -8.82 -1.33
C THR A 12 2.51 -8.84 -2.77
N LEU A 13 2.08 -7.88 -3.60
CA LEU A 13 2.53 -7.74 -4.97
C LEU A 13 4.01 -7.38 -5.04
N GLN A 14 4.44 -6.40 -4.25
CA GLN A 14 5.86 -6.02 -4.14
C GLN A 14 6.71 -7.21 -3.69
N ALA A 15 6.32 -7.93 -2.64
CA ALA A 15 7.05 -9.10 -2.17
C ALA A 15 7.23 -10.16 -3.27
N LYS A 16 6.15 -10.51 -3.97
CA LYS A 16 6.21 -11.47 -5.10
C LYS A 16 7.07 -10.98 -6.26
N LEU A 17 6.99 -9.69 -6.59
CA LEU A 17 7.79 -9.06 -7.64
C LEU A 17 9.29 -9.23 -7.35
N TYR A 18 9.70 -8.91 -6.11
CA TYR A 18 11.10 -9.02 -5.69
C TYR A 18 11.54 -10.47 -5.50
N ASP A 19 10.69 -11.37 -5.02
CA ASP A 19 11.02 -12.80 -4.93
C ASP A 19 11.32 -13.38 -6.32
N HIS A 20 10.47 -13.07 -7.30
CA HIS A 20 10.68 -13.52 -8.68
C HIS A 20 11.93 -12.90 -9.31
N LEU A 21 12.19 -11.61 -9.07
CA LEU A 21 13.43 -10.95 -9.50
C LEU A 21 14.66 -11.64 -8.89
N ASN A 22 14.64 -11.87 -7.58
CA ASN A 22 15.76 -12.45 -6.85
C ASN A 22 16.07 -13.86 -7.37
N GLU A 23 15.05 -14.70 -7.56
CA GLU A 23 15.18 -16.05 -8.13
C GLU A 23 15.70 -16.01 -9.57
N PHE A 24 15.13 -15.15 -10.41
CA PHE A 24 15.56 -14.98 -11.79
C PHE A 24 17.02 -14.50 -11.88
N SER A 25 17.42 -13.58 -11.01
CA SER A 25 18.75 -12.98 -10.98
C SER A 25 19.83 -13.94 -10.49
N GLN A 26 19.48 -14.95 -9.68
CA GLN A 26 20.41 -16.03 -9.34
C GLN A 26 20.84 -16.81 -10.58
N SER A 27 19.90 -17.08 -11.50
CA SER A 27 20.16 -17.80 -12.75
C SER A 27 20.71 -16.89 -13.86
N HIS A 28 20.28 -15.63 -13.91
CA HIS A 28 20.58 -14.69 -15.00
C HIS A 28 20.92 -13.29 -14.49
N LYS A 29 22.08 -13.13 -13.85
CA LYS A 29 22.51 -11.88 -13.22
C LYS A 29 22.43 -10.64 -14.12
N ILE A 30 22.86 -10.74 -15.38
CA ILE A 30 22.86 -9.60 -16.31
C ILE A 30 21.43 -9.21 -16.68
N LEU A 31 20.56 -10.18 -16.98
CA LEU A 31 19.16 -9.91 -17.32
C LEU A 31 18.38 -9.35 -16.11
N GLY A 32 18.68 -9.81 -14.90
CA GLY A 32 18.13 -9.25 -13.66
C GLY A 32 18.49 -7.78 -13.43
N ARG A 33 19.67 -7.35 -13.90
CA ARG A 33 20.05 -5.91 -13.87
C ARG A 33 19.29 -5.09 -14.92
N PHE A 34 18.99 -5.67 -16.09
CA PHE A 34 18.19 -4.98 -17.10
C PHE A 34 16.74 -4.74 -16.67
N SER A 35 16.19 -5.59 -15.79
CA SER A 35 14.87 -5.38 -15.21
C SER A 35 14.84 -4.39 -14.03
N ALA A 36 15.99 -3.80 -13.64
CA ALA A 36 16.06 -2.86 -12.52
C ALA A 36 15.12 -1.65 -12.67
N LEU A 37 15.13 -1.01 -13.84
CA LEU A 37 14.31 0.18 -14.08
C LEU A 37 12.81 -0.13 -14.07
N PRO A 38 12.29 -1.12 -14.85
CA PRO A 38 10.87 -1.44 -14.80
C PRO A 38 10.41 -1.91 -13.42
N ILE A 39 11.24 -2.65 -12.68
CA ILE A 39 10.89 -3.09 -11.33
C ILE A 39 10.87 -1.92 -10.34
N ALA A 40 11.84 -1.02 -10.39
CA ALA A 40 11.85 0.19 -9.56
C ALA A 40 10.63 1.08 -9.84
N LEU A 41 10.24 1.22 -11.12
CA LEU A 41 9.04 1.95 -11.51
C LEU A 41 7.76 1.29 -10.98
N LEU A 42 7.63 -0.04 -11.12
CA LEU A 42 6.48 -0.78 -10.62
C LEU A 42 6.36 -0.71 -9.09
N ASP A 43 7.48 -0.84 -8.39
CA ASP A 43 7.53 -0.75 -6.93
C ASP A 43 7.01 0.60 -6.43
N VAL A 44 7.52 1.68 -7.02
CA VAL A 44 7.12 3.05 -6.69
C VAL A 44 5.70 3.35 -7.15
N ALA A 45 5.24 2.78 -8.26
CA ALA A 45 3.85 2.90 -8.70
C ALA A 45 2.90 2.22 -7.70
N CYS A 46 3.22 1.03 -7.20
CA CYS A 46 2.44 0.35 -6.16
C CYS A 46 2.35 1.19 -4.86
N ASP A 47 3.47 1.76 -4.42
CA ASP A 47 3.52 2.61 -3.20
C ASP A 47 2.73 3.93 -3.37
N ASN A 48 2.75 4.51 -4.58
CA ASN A 48 2.00 5.74 -4.89
C ASN A 48 0.51 5.49 -5.10
N LEU A 49 0.11 4.35 -5.67
CA LEU A 49 -1.30 3.97 -5.85
C LEU A 49 -1.96 3.55 -4.54
N GLU A 50 -1.19 3.08 -3.56
CA GLU A 50 -1.74 2.68 -2.25
C GLU A 50 -2.51 3.81 -1.56
N ILE A 51 -1.98 5.04 -1.56
CA ILE A 51 -2.61 6.17 -0.88
C ILE A 51 -3.99 6.53 -1.45
N PRO A 52 -4.15 6.84 -2.75
CA PRO A 52 -5.44 7.24 -3.29
C PRO A 52 -6.47 6.12 -3.15
N VAL A 53 -6.07 4.85 -3.33
CA VAL A 53 -7.00 3.73 -3.20
C VAL A 53 -7.38 3.50 -1.73
N ASN A 54 -6.44 3.64 -0.78
CA ASN A 54 -6.76 3.62 0.65
C ASN A 54 -7.68 4.79 1.03
N ALA A 55 -7.44 6.00 0.52
CA ALA A 55 -8.32 7.14 0.77
C ALA A 55 -9.76 6.87 0.28
N ILE A 56 -9.91 6.30 -0.92
CA ILE A 56 -11.21 5.87 -1.46
C ILE A 56 -11.83 4.79 -0.55
N GLU A 57 -11.06 3.79 -0.11
CA GLU A 57 -11.54 2.74 0.80
C GLU A 57 -12.03 3.32 2.12
N GLN A 58 -11.30 4.26 2.72
CA GLN A 58 -11.70 4.92 3.97
C GLN A 58 -12.95 5.78 3.80
N ILE A 59 -13.07 6.53 2.70
CA ILE A 59 -14.26 7.33 2.40
C ILE A 59 -15.48 6.42 2.18
N ALA A 60 -15.30 5.32 1.45
CA ALA A 60 -16.35 4.33 1.25
C ALA A 60 -16.78 3.67 2.57
N MET A 61 -15.83 3.31 3.44
CA MET A 61 -16.12 2.79 4.77
C MET A 61 -16.84 3.83 5.66
N ALA A 62 -16.45 5.11 5.57
CA ALA A 62 -17.14 6.19 6.28
C ALA A 62 -18.60 6.31 5.83
N ALA A 63 -18.86 6.29 4.51
CA ALA A 63 -20.21 6.32 3.95
C ALA A 63 -21.03 5.09 4.36
N LEU A 64 -20.45 3.88 4.29
CA LEU A 64 -21.10 2.65 4.73
C LEU A 64 -21.44 2.68 6.23
N ASN A 65 -20.53 3.17 7.07
CA ASN A 65 -20.77 3.33 8.50
C ASN A 65 -21.87 4.36 8.77
N LEU A 66 -21.89 5.47 8.03
CA LEU A 66 -22.90 6.52 8.19
C LEU A 66 -24.28 6.02 7.76
N VAL A 67 -24.40 5.37 6.61
CA VAL A 67 -25.64 4.71 6.17
C VAL A 67 -26.05 3.62 7.18
N GLY A 68 -25.09 2.79 7.61
CA GLY A 68 -25.28 1.73 8.60
C GLY A 68 -25.78 2.25 9.95
N THR A 69 -25.37 3.45 10.39
CA THR A 69 -25.90 4.08 11.61
C THR A 69 -27.36 4.49 11.47
N VAL A 70 -27.77 5.03 10.32
CA VAL A 70 -29.17 5.40 10.04
C VAL A 70 -30.08 4.15 10.07
N PHE A 71 -29.64 3.05 9.47
CA PHE A 71 -30.40 1.78 9.50
C PHE A 71 -30.27 1.02 10.83
N SER A 72 -29.16 1.16 11.56
CA SER A 72 -28.97 0.55 12.88
C SER A 72 -29.80 1.23 13.96
N LEU A 73 -30.09 2.53 13.85
CA LEU A 73 -31.08 3.19 14.70
C LEU A 73 -32.45 2.48 14.61
N LYS A 74 -32.84 2.08 13.39
CA LYS A 74 -34.06 1.31 13.13
C LYS A 74 -34.01 -0.13 13.68
N SER A 75 -32.84 -0.77 13.67
CA SER A 75 -32.64 -2.12 14.24
C SER A 75 -32.41 -2.14 15.76
N ALA A 76 -31.86 -1.07 16.32
CA ALA A 76 -31.70 -0.86 17.77
C ALA A 76 -33.05 -0.66 18.44
N LEU A 77 -33.98 0.06 17.77
CA LEU A 77 -35.40 0.10 18.14
C LEU A 77 -36.08 -1.28 18.10
N ALA A 78 -35.52 -2.24 17.35
CA ALA A 78 -35.97 -3.64 17.29
C ALA A 78 -35.15 -4.59 18.19
N GLY A 79 -34.35 -4.06 19.12
CA GLY A 79 -33.63 -4.85 20.14
C GLY A 79 -32.36 -5.58 19.65
N LYS A 80 -31.84 -5.28 18.46
CA LYS A 80 -30.57 -5.85 17.96
C LYS A 80 -29.37 -4.96 18.29
N PRO A 81 -28.19 -5.53 18.59
CA PRO A 81 -26.98 -4.74 18.83
C PRO A 81 -26.58 -3.97 17.57
N ALA A 82 -26.39 -2.66 17.71
CA ALA A 82 -25.96 -1.79 16.63
C ALA A 82 -24.48 -2.05 16.31
N ASN A 83 -24.19 -2.60 15.14
CA ASN A 83 -22.83 -2.89 14.67
C ASN A 83 -22.14 -1.68 14.00
N TYR A 84 -22.82 -0.53 13.90
CA TYR A 84 -22.33 0.66 13.21
C TYR A 84 -22.40 1.89 14.11
N ASN A 85 -21.29 2.64 14.21
CA ASN A 85 -21.17 3.80 15.08
C ASN A 85 -20.71 5.04 14.29
N LEU A 86 -21.31 6.20 14.60
CA LEU A 86 -20.95 7.49 14.00
C LEU A 86 -19.49 7.86 14.28
N LYS A 87 -18.97 7.45 15.44
CA LYS A 87 -17.56 7.64 15.81
C LYS A 87 -16.62 6.95 14.82
N ASP A 88 -16.97 5.77 14.34
CA ASP A 88 -16.17 5.03 13.37
C ASP A 88 -16.27 5.64 11.98
N ALA A 89 -17.43 6.18 11.60
CA ALA A 89 -17.59 6.93 10.36
C ALA A 89 -16.71 8.18 10.32
N LEU A 90 -16.72 8.99 11.40
CA LEU A 90 -15.88 10.18 11.52
C LEU A 90 -14.40 9.83 11.50
N ARG A 91 -14.00 8.77 12.21
CA ARG A 91 -12.60 8.32 12.24
C ARG A 91 -12.11 7.86 10.87
N CYS A 92 -12.94 7.11 10.13
CA CYS A 92 -12.63 6.73 8.74
C CYS A 92 -12.51 7.95 7.83
N ALA A 93 -13.41 8.93 7.95
CA ALA A 93 -13.34 10.16 7.17
C ALA A 93 -12.06 10.97 7.46
N GLU A 94 -11.70 11.12 8.74
CA GLU A 94 -10.48 11.81 9.16
C GLU A 94 -9.22 11.14 8.61
N TRP A 95 -9.13 9.81 8.68
CA TRP A 95 -8.01 9.06 8.10
C TRP A 95 -7.96 9.13 6.57
N GLY A 96 -9.11 9.09 5.91
CA GLY A 96 -9.21 9.28 4.46
C GLY A 96 -8.66 10.64 4.04
N MET A 97 -9.10 11.72 4.70
CA MET A 97 -8.62 13.08 4.44
C MET A 97 -7.13 13.25 4.76
N GLY A 98 -6.66 12.72 5.89
CA GLY A 98 -5.24 12.75 6.25
C GLY A 98 -4.35 12.06 5.21
N SER A 99 -4.83 10.97 4.61
CA SER A 99 -4.12 10.26 3.55
C SER A 99 -3.98 11.11 2.28
N VAL A 100 -5.00 11.90 1.92
CA VAL A 100 -4.98 12.77 0.74
C VAL A 100 -3.89 13.84 0.85
N VAL A 101 -3.68 14.41 2.04
CA VAL A 101 -2.63 15.43 2.29
C VAL A 101 -1.22 14.86 2.07
N CYS A 102 -1.04 13.55 2.24
CA CYS A 102 0.26 12.89 2.03
C CYS A 102 0.58 12.62 0.54
N ILE A 103 -0.40 12.72 -0.37
CA ILE A 103 -0.21 12.41 -1.80
C ILE A 103 0.89 13.28 -2.45
N PRO A 104 0.88 14.62 -2.32
CA PRO A 104 1.88 15.46 -2.97
C PRO A 104 3.30 15.18 -2.45
N VAL A 105 3.43 14.89 -1.16
CA VAL A 105 4.73 14.58 -0.53
C VAL A 105 5.29 13.26 -1.08
N LYS A 106 4.48 12.20 -1.17
CA LYS A 106 4.93 10.93 -1.76
C LYS A 106 5.27 11.08 -3.24
N LEU A 107 4.47 11.83 -4.00
CA LEU A 107 4.74 12.09 -5.42
C LEU A 107 6.07 12.84 -5.62
N ALA A 108 6.36 13.82 -4.76
CA ALA A 108 7.64 14.54 -4.78
C ALA A 108 8.84 13.64 -4.44
N LEU A 109 8.65 12.63 -3.59
CA LEU A 109 9.68 11.66 -3.22
C LEU A 109 9.84 10.52 -4.24
N ALA A 110 8.89 10.34 -5.17
CA ALA A 110 8.90 9.23 -6.12
C ALA A 110 10.19 9.14 -6.95
N PRO A 111 10.75 10.23 -7.52
CA PRO A 111 12.00 10.16 -8.29
C PRO A 111 13.17 9.68 -7.45
N ALA A 112 13.29 10.15 -6.20
CA ALA A 112 14.35 9.73 -5.29
C ALA A 112 14.26 8.24 -4.96
N LYS A 113 13.04 7.73 -4.73
CA LYS A 113 12.81 6.29 -4.50
C LYS A 113 13.14 5.45 -5.74
N ILE A 114 12.74 5.88 -6.94
CA ILE A 114 13.06 5.18 -8.19
C ILE A 114 14.58 5.06 -8.36
N ILE A 115 15.30 6.17 -8.17
CA ILE A 115 16.76 6.20 -8.29
C ILE A 115 17.41 5.26 -7.27
N TYR A 116 17.01 5.35 -6.00
CA TYR A 116 17.52 4.49 -4.94
C TYR A 116 17.30 3.00 -5.26
N GLN A 117 16.06 2.65 -5.63
CA GLN A 117 15.69 1.26 -5.91
C GLN A 117 16.38 0.71 -7.15
N PHE A 118 16.51 1.54 -8.20
CA PHE A 118 17.24 1.20 -9.41
C PHE A 118 18.70 0.83 -9.11
N PHE A 119 19.41 1.66 -8.34
CA PHE A 119 20.78 1.37 -7.95
C PHE A 119 20.90 0.15 -7.03
N ALA A 120 19.96 -0.04 -6.10
CA ALA A 120 19.94 -1.21 -5.24
C ALA A 120 19.85 -2.52 -6.05
N ILE A 121 18.97 -2.57 -7.07
CA ILE A 121 18.84 -3.72 -7.96
C ILE A 121 20.09 -3.90 -8.83
N LEU A 122 20.71 -2.81 -9.33
CA LEU A 122 21.94 -2.91 -10.12
C LEU A 122 23.10 -3.53 -9.33
N ILE A 123 23.25 -3.13 -8.07
CA ILE A 123 24.35 -3.58 -7.21
C ILE A 123 24.18 -5.06 -6.84
N CYS A 124 23.01 -5.45 -6.32
CA CYS A 124 22.75 -6.79 -5.81
C CYS A 124 21.31 -7.25 -6.12
N PRO A 125 21.05 -7.69 -7.37
CA PRO A 125 19.70 -8.06 -7.82
C PRO A 125 19.16 -9.34 -7.18
N GLU A 126 20.01 -10.16 -6.55
CA GLU A 126 19.65 -11.43 -5.93
C GLU A 126 19.09 -11.34 -4.50
N LYS A 127 19.21 -10.17 -3.85
CA LYS A 127 18.84 -9.98 -2.44
C LYS A 127 18.00 -8.73 -2.18
N VAL A 128 17.60 -8.04 -3.23
CA VAL A 128 16.92 -6.75 -3.13
C VAL A 128 15.45 -6.91 -2.72
N GLN A 129 14.97 -5.99 -1.91
CA GLN A 129 13.59 -5.87 -1.46
C GLN A 129 13.06 -4.46 -1.75
N SER A 130 11.73 -4.32 -1.75
CA SER A 130 11.06 -3.02 -1.90
C SER A 130 11.56 -1.99 -0.89
N CYS A 131 11.66 -0.73 -1.32
CA CYS A 131 11.92 0.40 -0.43
C CYS A 131 10.80 0.67 0.58
N SER A 132 9.63 0.02 0.43
CA SER A 132 8.55 0.05 1.43
C SER A 132 8.81 -0.87 2.64
N SER A 133 9.80 -1.76 2.54
CA SER A 133 10.30 -2.60 3.64
C SER A 133 11.33 -1.84 4.47
N PHE A 134 11.33 -2.07 5.80
CA PHE A 134 12.32 -1.48 6.72
C PHE A 134 13.78 -1.85 6.34
N ASN A 135 13.98 -2.97 5.65
CA ASN A 135 15.27 -3.40 5.13
C ASN A 135 15.21 -3.52 3.60
N THR A 136 16.17 -2.88 2.90
CA THR A 136 16.29 -2.97 1.42
C THR A 136 16.94 -4.28 0.96
N PHE A 137 17.66 -4.97 1.84
CA PHE A 137 18.29 -6.25 1.54
C PHE A 137 17.81 -7.33 2.51
N LYS A 138 17.59 -8.55 2.01
CA LYS A 138 17.28 -9.71 2.86
C LYS A 138 18.50 -10.02 3.76
N SER A 139 18.27 -10.06 5.08
CA SER A 139 19.25 -10.63 6.03
C SER A 139 19.35 -12.14 5.79
N GLN A 140 20.57 -12.64 5.68
CA GLN A 140 20.84 -14.08 5.53
C GLN A 140 20.50 -14.85 6.79
#